data_AF-A0A2E4FC84-F1
#
_entry.id   AF-A0A2E4FC84-F1
#
_cell.length_a   1.000
_cell.length_b   1.000
_cell.length_c   1.000
_cell.angle_alpha   90.00
_cell.angle_beta   90.00
_cell.angle_gamma   90.00
#
_symmetry.space_group_name_H-M   'P 1'
#
loop_
_entity.id
_entity.type
_entity.pdbx_description
1 polymer ?
#
loop_
_entity_poly.entity_id
_entity_poly.type
_entity_poly.pdbx_seq_one_letter_code
_entity_poly.pdbx_strand_id
1 'polypeptide(L)'
;MTDSTENTTEGPLTRANACIHERHDEALLCLIERLTILDVAGAREALEELSTDMARHLAVEDATTHPRYAGLVDHPRGAAPELFEADHVSHGKVMRSCEEALAALDPGDSSLRREVVLILPLFYRLRNVLEHHTLREQRFLYPRLDDELETSELERLVDALSSPAGS
;
A
#
# COMPACT_ATOMS: atom_id res chain seq x y z
N MET A 1 15.59 -1.44 -37.47
CA MET A 1 14.95 -0.83 -36.29
C MET A 1 14.62 -1.98 -35.37
N THR A 2 15.60 -2.40 -34.57
CA THR A 2 15.45 -3.49 -33.61
C THR A 2 14.75 -2.89 -32.41
N ASP A 3 13.50 -3.32 -32.23
CA ASP A 3 12.72 -3.08 -31.03
C ASP A 3 13.38 -3.90 -29.91
N SER A 4 14.30 -3.26 -29.19
CA SER A 4 14.86 -3.80 -27.96
C SER A 4 13.79 -3.63 -26.89
N THR A 5 12.89 -4.60 -26.79
CA THR A 5 12.22 -4.87 -25.53
C THR A 5 13.31 -5.30 -24.55
N GLU A 6 13.90 -4.33 -23.86
CA GLU A 6 14.56 -4.57 -22.59
C GLU A 6 13.53 -5.24 -21.70
N ASN A 7 13.58 -6.56 -21.67
CA ASN A 7 13.01 -7.34 -20.60
C ASN A 7 13.96 -7.15 -19.41
N THR A 8 13.96 -5.93 -18.85
CA THR A 8 14.60 -5.64 -17.57
C THR A 8 13.87 -6.53 -16.58
N THR A 9 14.55 -7.60 -16.15
CA THR A 9 14.03 -8.44 -15.08
C THR A 9 13.91 -7.52 -13.88
N GLU A 10 12.68 -7.17 -13.48
CA GLU A 10 12.42 -6.32 -12.31
C GLU A 10 13.24 -6.83 -11.13
N GLY A 11 13.93 -5.91 -10.47
CA GLY A 11 14.82 -6.22 -9.36
C GLY A 11 14.07 -6.86 -8.18
N PRO A 12 14.81 -7.54 -7.28
CA PRO A 12 14.20 -8.33 -6.22
C PRO A 12 13.36 -7.49 -5.25
N LEU A 13 13.75 -6.26 -4.94
CA LEU A 13 12.96 -5.39 -4.06
C LEU A 13 11.71 -4.86 -4.76
N THR A 14 11.84 -4.43 -6.02
CA THR A 14 10.72 -3.98 -6.84
C THR A 14 9.63 -5.06 -6.88
N ARG A 15 10.03 -6.31 -7.11
CA ARG A 15 9.13 -7.47 -7.12
C ARG A 15 8.52 -7.76 -5.76
N ALA A 16 9.33 -7.74 -4.69
CA ALA A 16 8.83 -7.97 -3.33
C ALA A 16 7.77 -6.93 -2.96
N ASN A 17 8.01 -5.65 -3.27
CA ASN A 17 7.05 -4.58 -3.04
C ASN A 17 5.78 -4.77 -3.88
N ALA A 18 5.91 -5.15 -5.16
CA ALA A 18 4.77 -5.37 -6.04
C ALA A 18 3.83 -6.44 -5.47
N CYS A 19 4.38 -7.55 -4.95
CA CYS A 19 3.59 -8.59 -4.30
C CYS A 19 2.86 -8.10 -3.04
N ILE A 20 3.43 -7.17 -2.26
CA ILE A 20 2.75 -6.58 -1.11
C ILE A 20 1.58 -5.70 -1.59
N HIS A 21 1.81 -4.86 -2.59
CA HIS A 21 0.81 -3.94 -3.11
C HIS A 21 -0.35 -4.67 -3.80
N GLU A 22 -0.08 -5.76 -4.54
CA GLU A 22 -1.11 -6.64 -5.08
C GLU A 22 -1.98 -7.25 -3.98
N ARG A 23 -1.39 -7.65 -2.84
CA ARG A 23 -2.17 -8.14 -1.68
C ARG A 23 -3.04 -7.05 -1.07
N HIS A 24 -2.53 -5.82 -0.97
CA HIS A 24 -3.32 -4.68 -0.48
C HIS A 24 -4.51 -4.35 -1.41
N ASP A 25 -4.30 -4.39 -2.73
CA ASP A 25 -5.36 -4.17 -3.72
C ASP A 25 -6.44 -5.26 -3.62
N GLU A 26 -6.04 -6.53 -3.51
CA GLU A 26 -6.97 -7.65 -3.34
C GLU A 26 -7.74 -7.56 -2.02
N ALA A 27 -7.07 -7.21 -0.92
CA ALA A 27 -7.73 -7.02 0.37
C ALA A 27 -8.75 -5.87 0.35
N LEU A 28 -8.43 -4.75 -0.33
CA LEU A 28 -9.37 -3.65 -0.53
C LEU A 28 -10.56 -4.07 -1.41
N LEU A 29 -10.33 -4.84 -2.46
CA LEU A 29 -11.40 -5.39 -3.30
C LEU A 29 -12.33 -6.27 -2.48
N CYS A 30 -11.78 -7.22 -1.72
CA CYS A 30 -12.54 -8.11 -0.83
C CYS A 30 -13.40 -7.30 0.16
N LEU A 31 -12.83 -6.27 0.79
CA LEU A 31 -13.59 -5.36 1.67
C LEU A 31 -14.79 -4.73 0.94
N ILE A 32 -14.57 -4.20 -0.28
CA ILE A 32 -15.64 -3.53 -1.04
C ILE A 32 -16.71 -4.55 -1.45
N GLU A 33 -16.33 -5.76 -1.85
CA GLU A 33 -17.27 -6.84 -2.15
C GLU A 33 -18.15 -7.16 -0.94
N ARG A 34 -17.57 -7.26 0.26
CA ARG A 34 -18.31 -7.44 1.54
C ARG A 34 -19.32 -6.33 1.77
N LEU A 35 -18.91 -5.07 1.59
CA LEU A 35 -19.82 -3.93 1.70
C LEU A 35 -20.98 -4.01 0.69
N THR A 36 -20.72 -4.44 -0.55
CA THR A 36 -21.77 -4.47 -1.58
C THR A 36 -22.85 -5.52 -1.32
N ILE A 37 -22.53 -6.58 -0.58
CA ILE A 37 -23.49 -7.59 -0.11
C ILE A 37 -24.04 -7.30 1.30
N LEU A 38 -23.73 -6.12 1.86
CA LEU A 38 -24.12 -5.68 3.20
C LEU A 38 -23.58 -6.56 4.33
N ASP A 39 -22.47 -7.26 4.09
CA ASP A 39 -21.73 -8.00 5.11
C ASP A 39 -20.82 -7.04 5.89
N VAL A 40 -21.42 -6.29 6.82
CA VAL A 40 -20.72 -5.29 7.63
C VAL A 40 -19.67 -5.93 8.55
N ALA A 41 -19.95 -7.12 9.08
CA ALA A 41 -19.01 -7.83 9.95
C ALA A 41 -17.77 -8.26 9.16
N GLY A 42 -17.95 -8.93 8.02
CA GLY A 42 -16.82 -9.33 7.16
C GLY A 42 -16.07 -8.13 6.56
N ALA A 43 -16.75 -7.01 6.29
CA ALA A 43 -16.08 -5.79 5.86
C ALA A 43 -15.17 -5.20 6.97
N ARG A 44 -15.57 -5.31 8.25
CA ARG A 44 -14.75 -4.86 9.40
C ARG A 44 -13.50 -5.70 9.57
N GLU A 45 -13.66 -7.02 9.51
CA GLU A 45 -12.54 -7.96 9.55
C GLU A 45 -11.56 -7.69 8.41
N ALA A 46 -12.07 -7.55 7.18
CA ALA A 46 -11.22 -7.23 6.01
C ALA A 46 -10.50 -5.87 6.14
N LEU A 47 -11.15 -4.86 6.72
CA LEU A 47 -10.51 -3.56 6.97
C LEU A 47 -9.41 -3.64 8.01
N GLU A 48 -9.64 -4.39 9.09
CA GLU A 48 -8.65 -4.60 10.16
C GLU A 48 -7.41 -5.33 9.62
N GLU A 49 -7.61 -6.37 8.81
CA GLU A 49 -6.53 -7.11 8.15
C GLU A 49 -5.73 -6.20 7.20
N LEU A 50 -6.41 -5.45 6.33
CA LEU A 50 -5.78 -4.49 5.42
C LEU A 50 -5.02 -3.39 6.19
N SER A 51 -5.64 -2.81 7.22
CA SER A 51 -5.03 -1.75 8.04
C SER A 51 -3.77 -2.26 8.75
N THR A 52 -3.81 -3.48 9.26
CA THR A 52 -2.66 -4.12 9.93
C THR A 52 -1.52 -4.45 8.97
N ASP A 53 -1.81 -5.00 7.79
CA ASP A 53 -0.80 -5.27 6.76
C ASP A 53 -0.16 -3.97 6.25
N MET A 54 -0.99 -2.96 5.95
CA MET A 54 -0.53 -1.64 5.52
C MET A 54 0.38 -1.01 6.57
N ALA A 55 -0.08 -0.94 7.83
CA ALA A 55 0.71 -0.32 8.90
C ALA A 55 2.07 -1.00 9.09
N ARG A 56 2.14 -2.33 8.93
CA ARG A 56 3.39 -3.07 8.96
C ARG A 56 4.29 -2.70 7.79
N HIS A 57 3.75 -2.71 6.57
CA HIS A 57 4.49 -2.38 5.36
C HIS A 57 5.13 -0.99 5.48
N LEU A 58 4.35 0.04 5.79
CA LEU A 58 4.85 1.41 5.95
C LEU A 58 5.89 1.50 7.07
N ALA A 59 5.70 0.78 8.19
CA ALA A 59 6.67 0.77 9.28
C ALA A 59 8.02 0.13 8.89
N VAL A 60 8.01 -0.91 8.06
CA VAL A 60 9.24 -1.50 7.51
C VAL A 60 9.93 -0.49 6.61
N GLU A 61 9.19 0.19 5.74
CA GLU A 61 9.76 1.18 4.81
C GLU A 61 10.38 2.36 5.54
N ASP A 62 9.64 2.94 6.48
CA ASP A 62 10.10 4.06 7.31
C ASP A 62 11.36 3.70 8.09
N ALA A 63 11.48 2.44 8.55
CA ALA A 63 12.65 1.96 9.28
C ALA A 63 13.83 1.57 8.38
N THR A 64 13.60 1.26 7.10
CA THR A 64 14.61 0.58 6.26
C THR A 64 14.82 1.21 4.89
N THR A 65 13.83 1.21 4.00
CA THR A 65 13.98 1.60 2.59
C THR A 65 13.99 3.12 2.43
N HIS A 66 13.13 3.83 3.14
CA HIS A 66 13.04 5.30 3.10
C HIS A 66 14.36 5.98 3.50
N PRO A 67 15.00 5.64 4.63
CA PRO A 67 16.29 6.24 5.00
C PRO A 67 17.40 5.96 4.00
N ARG A 68 17.40 4.78 3.36
CA ARG A 68 18.40 4.41 2.34
C ARG A 68 18.19 5.21 1.08
N TYR A 69 16.95 5.29 0.62
CA TYR A 69 16.59 6.09 -0.54
C TYR A 69 16.98 7.55 -0.31
N ALA A 70 16.60 8.14 0.83
CA ALA A 70 16.96 9.52 1.19
C ALA A 70 18.47 9.80 1.29
N GLY A 71 19.28 8.77 1.53
CA GLY A 71 20.74 8.86 1.55
C GLY A 71 21.39 8.89 0.16
N LEU A 72 20.64 8.59 -0.90
CA LEU A 72 21.12 8.68 -2.28
C LEU A 72 21.21 10.14 -2.74
N VAL A 73 22.07 10.39 -3.73
CA VAL A 73 22.16 11.70 -4.39
C VAL A 73 21.25 11.76 -5.62
N ASP A 74 20.85 12.98 -6.01
CA ASP A 74 20.14 13.29 -7.26
C ASP A 74 18.80 12.57 -7.48
N HIS A 75 17.80 12.91 -6.67
CA HIS A 75 16.43 12.39 -6.83
C HIS A 75 15.72 12.90 -8.10
N PRO A 76 15.02 12.02 -8.85
CA PRO A 76 14.16 12.43 -9.94
C PRO A 76 13.06 13.40 -9.51
N ARG A 77 12.60 14.26 -10.43
CA ARG A 77 11.45 15.13 -10.19
C ARG A 77 10.21 14.30 -9.87
N GLY A 78 9.59 14.56 -8.73
CA GLY A 78 8.41 13.83 -8.26
C GLY A 78 8.74 12.59 -7.40
N ALA A 79 10.00 12.40 -7.06
CA ALA A 79 10.49 11.33 -6.19
C ALA A 79 11.41 11.86 -5.08
N ALA A 80 11.16 13.08 -4.60
CA ALA A 80 11.86 13.59 -3.42
C ALA A 80 11.45 12.76 -2.18
N PRO A 81 12.36 12.47 -1.23
CA PRO A 81 12.06 11.66 -0.05
C PRO A 81 10.80 12.10 0.71
N GLU A 82 10.57 13.41 0.82
CA GLU A 82 9.44 13.99 1.54
C GLU A 82 8.08 13.64 0.90
N LEU A 83 8.06 13.22 -0.37
CA LEU A 83 6.83 12.79 -1.04
C LEU A 83 6.38 11.41 -0.56
N PHE A 84 7.31 10.51 -0.25
CA PHE A 84 6.98 9.18 0.28
C PHE A 84 6.44 9.30 1.71
N GLU A 85 7.06 10.15 2.55
CA GLU A 85 6.55 10.49 3.87
C GLU A 85 5.13 11.11 3.80
N ALA A 86 4.91 12.02 2.84
CA ALA A 86 3.59 12.64 2.63
C ALA A 86 2.52 11.64 2.17
N ASP A 87 2.90 10.63 1.38
CA ASP A 87 2.02 9.53 1.00
C ASP A 87 1.64 8.71 2.25
N HIS A 88 2.59 8.34 3.12
CA HIS A 88 2.32 7.59 4.37
C HIS A 88 1.34 8.34 5.31
N VAL A 89 1.54 9.65 5.46
CA VAL A 89 0.62 10.51 6.22
C VAL A 89 -0.79 10.53 5.58
N SER A 90 -0.86 10.51 4.26
CA SER A 90 -2.13 10.50 3.52
C SER A 90 -2.85 9.17 3.67
N HIS A 91 -2.14 8.04 3.60
CA HIS A 91 -2.68 6.71 3.89
C HIS A 91 -3.30 6.66 5.28
N GLY A 92 -2.54 7.01 6.32
CA GLY A 92 -3.04 6.96 7.69
C GLY A 92 -4.28 7.84 7.91
N LYS A 93 -4.37 9.00 7.24
CA LYS A 93 -5.56 9.86 7.33
C LYS A 93 -6.79 9.23 6.67
N VAL A 94 -6.64 8.69 5.46
CA VAL A 94 -7.77 8.09 4.73
C VAL A 94 -8.21 6.78 5.37
N MET A 95 -7.26 5.95 5.82
CA MET A 95 -7.54 4.70 6.54
C MET A 95 -8.41 4.95 7.78
N ARG A 96 -8.02 5.91 8.63
CA ARG A 96 -8.83 6.29 9.80
C ARG A 96 -10.24 6.73 9.43
N SER A 97 -10.41 7.50 8.35
CA SER A 97 -11.74 7.88 7.88
C SER A 97 -12.57 6.67 7.43
N CYS A 98 -11.96 5.66 6.82
CA CYS A 98 -12.62 4.40 6.47
C CYS A 98 -13.02 3.61 7.74
N GLU A 99 -12.12 3.50 8.72
CA GLU A 99 -12.36 2.82 10.00
C GLU A 99 -13.52 3.46 10.76
N GLU A 100 -13.51 4.79 10.91
CA GLU A 100 -14.57 5.56 11.56
C GLU A 100 -15.91 5.40 10.86
N ALA A 101 -15.93 5.49 9.53
CA ALA A 101 -17.16 5.35 8.74
C ALA A 101 -17.73 3.93 8.82
N LEU A 102 -16.88 2.90 8.82
CA LEU A 102 -17.32 1.51 8.91
C LEU A 102 -17.77 1.12 10.32
N ALA A 103 -17.15 1.69 11.34
CA ALA A 103 -17.55 1.53 12.74
C ALA A 103 -18.94 2.13 13.00
N ALA A 104 -19.31 3.21 12.29
CA ALA A 104 -20.59 3.88 12.44
C ALA A 104 -21.79 3.10 11.85
N LEU A 105 -21.56 2.12 10.96
CA LEU A 105 -22.65 1.33 10.39
C LEU A 105 -23.34 0.46 11.44
N ASP A 106 -24.68 0.48 11.45
CA ASP A 106 -25.49 -0.45 12.23
C ASP A 106 -26.12 -1.52 11.32
N PRO A 107 -25.74 -2.81 11.45
CA PRO A 107 -26.36 -3.90 10.71
C PRO A 107 -27.88 -4.02 10.91
N GLY A 108 -28.41 -3.50 12.01
CA GLY A 108 -29.84 -3.49 12.33
C GLY A 108 -30.62 -2.32 11.72
N ASP A 109 -29.95 -1.32 11.16
CA ASP A 109 -30.61 -0.14 10.62
C ASP A 109 -31.29 -0.45 9.27
N SER A 110 -32.58 -0.13 9.17
CA SER A 110 -33.37 -0.22 7.93
C SER A 110 -32.79 0.57 6.75
N SER A 111 -31.93 1.55 7.03
CA SER A 111 -31.25 2.42 6.09
C SER A 111 -29.82 2.00 5.78
N LEU A 112 -29.33 0.88 6.33
CA LEU A 112 -27.95 0.37 6.16
C LEU A 112 -27.46 0.43 4.71
N ARG A 113 -28.27 -0.02 3.74
CA ARG A 113 -27.89 0.03 2.33
C ARG A 113 -27.55 1.44 1.85
N ARG A 114 -28.32 2.44 2.30
CA ARG A 114 -28.09 3.85 1.99
C ARG A 114 -26.80 4.35 2.65
N GLU A 115 -26.56 3.99 3.91
CA GLU A 115 -25.35 4.35 4.63
C GLU A 115 -24.10 3.77 3.97
N VAL A 116 -24.13 2.50 3.57
CA VAL A 116 -23.05 1.85 2.81
C VAL A 116 -22.76 2.64 1.53
N VAL A 117 -23.79 2.99 0.75
CA VAL A 117 -23.61 3.79 -0.49
C VAL A 117 -22.96 5.15 -0.21
N LEU A 118 -23.28 5.78 0.92
CA LEU A 118 -22.70 7.07 1.30
C LEU A 118 -21.22 6.99 1.68
N ILE A 119 -20.75 5.85 2.20
CA ILE A 119 -19.35 5.67 2.60
C ILE A 119 -18.46 5.09 1.49
N LEU A 120 -19.02 4.47 0.44
CA LEU A 120 -18.26 3.94 -0.70
C LEU A 120 -17.23 4.91 -1.31
N PRO A 121 -17.52 6.23 -1.47
CA PRO A 121 -16.53 7.19 -1.95
C PRO A 121 -15.25 7.28 -1.10
N LEU A 122 -15.32 6.96 0.20
CA LEU A 122 -14.14 6.93 1.08
C LEU A 122 -13.19 5.79 0.68
N PHE A 123 -13.72 4.61 0.36
CA PHE A 123 -12.91 3.47 -0.10
C PHE A 123 -12.33 3.70 -1.50
N TYR A 124 -13.05 4.42 -2.36
CA TYR A 124 -12.47 4.87 -3.63
C TYR A 124 -11.31 5.85 -3.41
N ARG A 125 -11.44 6.77 -2.44
CA ARG A 125 -10.34 7.64 -2.04
C ARG A 125 -9.15 6.85 -1.49
N LEU A 126 -9.39 5.80 -0.70
CA LEU A 126 -8.35 4.90 -0.21
C LEU A 126 -7.61 4.23 -1.38
N ARG A 127 -8.35 3.71 -2.36
CA ARG A 127 -7.76 3.14 -3.58
C ARG A 127 -6.84 4.13 -4.30
N ASN A 128 -7.28 5.37 -4.47
CA ASN A 128 -6.50 6.37 -5.21
C ASN A 128 -5.20 6.75 -4.48
N VAL A 129 -5.20 6.79 -3.14
CA VAL A 129 -3.95 7.03 -2.40
C VAL A 129 -3.01 5.84 -2.53
N LEU A 130 -3.53 4.60 -2.48
CA LEU A 130 -2.75 3.38 -2.71
C LEU A 130 -2.11 3.39 -4.10
N GLU A 131 -2.90 3.61 -5.15
CA GLU A 131 -2.41 3.64 -6.52
C GLU A 131 -1.29 4.68 -6.71
N HIS A 132 -1.44 5.88 -6.15
CA HIS A 132 -0.40 6.90 -6.25
C HIS A 132 0.91 6.51 -5.54
N HIS A 133 0.80 5.94 -4.35
CA HIS A 133 1.94 5.45 -3.58
C HIS A 133 2.64 4.30 -4.31
N THR A 134 1.88 3.28 -4.75
CA THR A 134 2.37 2.18 -5.59
C THR A 134 3.11 2.69 -6.82
N LEU A 135 2.51 3.60 -7.58
CA LEU A 135 3.14 4.14 -8.78
C LEU A 135 4.44 4.89 -8.48
N ARG A 136 4.52 5.61 -7.34
CA ARG A 136 5.75 6.32 -6.98
C ARG A 136 6.86 5.35 -6.61
N GLU A 137 6.54 4.36 -5.81
CA GLU A 137 7.51 3.38 -5.34
C GLU A 137 8.03 2.48 -6.44
N GLN A 138 7.12 1.92 -7.24
CA GLN A 138 7.43 1.03 -8.36
C GLN A 138 8.19 1.74 -9.47
N ARG A 139 8.02 3.06 -9.60
CA ARG A 139 8.71 3.84 -10.65
C ARG A 139 10.05 4.40 -10.19
N PHE A 140 10.21 4.72 -8.91
CA PHE A 140 11.33 5.53 -8.45
C PHE A 140 12.09 4.95 -7.27
N LEU A 141 11.41 4.44 -6.25
CA LEU A 141 12.07 4.05 -5.00
C LEU A 141 12.76 2.70 -5.15
N TYR A 142 11.98 1.66 -5.42
CA TYR A 142 12.50 0.30 -5.41
C TYR A 142 13.44 -0.01 -6.57
N PRO A 143 13.18 0.41 -7.83
CA PRO A 143 14.14 0.22 -8.91
C PRO A 143 15.49 0.88 -8.60
N ARG A 144 15.47 2.06 -7.98
CA ARG A 144 16.69 2.77 -7.62
C ARG A 144 17.48 2.05 -6.53
N LEU A 145 16.80 1.48 -5.54
CA LEU A 145 17.45 0.68 -4.52
C LEU A 145 17.97 -0.65 -5.08
N ASP A 146 17.25 -1.28 -6.01
CA ASP A 146 17.71 -2.47 -6.72
C ASP A 146 19.00 -2.23 -7.52
N ASP A 147 19.14 -1.03 -8.11
CA ASP A 147 20.33 -0.65 -8.89
C ASP A 147 21.54 -0.27 -8.03
N GLU A 148 21.33 0.31 -6.84
CA GLU A 148 22.38 0.95 -6.03
C GLU A 148 22.87 0.11 -4.85
N LEU A 149 22.09 -0.88 -4.39
CA LEU A 149 22.44 -1.68 -3.22
C LEU A 149 23.18 -2.98 -3.59
N GLU A 150 24.10 -3.38 -2.72
CA GLU A 150 24.79 -4.66 -2.85
C GLU A 150 23.83 -5.84 -2.61
N THR A 151 24.11 -7.01 -3.20
CA THR A 151 23.23 -8.19 -3.11
C THR A 151 22.84 -8.57 -1.68
N SER A 152 23.79 -8.51 -0.74
CA SER A 152 23.53 -8.82 0.68
C SER A 152 22.63 -7.79 1.39
N GLU A 153 22.53 -6.57 0.86
CA GLU A 153 21.61 -5.54 1.35
C GLU A 153 20.22 -5.74 0.76
N LEU A 154 20.14 -6.05 -0.54
CA LEU A 154 18.90 -6.42 -1.20
C LEU A 154 18.22 -7.60 -0.51
N GLU A 155 18.96 -8.68 -0.26
CA GLU A 155 18.44 -9.87 0.43
C GLU A 155 17.84 -9.52 1.81
N ARG A 156 18.55 -8.71 2.62
CA ARG A 156 18.07 -8.28 3.94
C ARG A 156 16.80 -7.45 3.87
N LEU A 157 16.68 -6.58 2.86
CA LEU A 157 15.50 -5.74 2.68
C LEU A 157 14.32 -6.53 2.12
N VAL A 158 14.55 -7.47 1.20
CA VAL A 158 13.53 -8.42 0.73
C VAL A 158 13.00 -9.24 1.89
N ASP A 159 13.87 -9.76 2.75
CA ASP A 159 13.46 -10.51 3.94
C ASP A 159 12.65 -9.64 4.90
N ALA A 160 13.04 -8.39 5.12
CA ALA A 160 12.31 -7.45 5.97
C ALA A 160 10.90 -7.15 5.42
N LEU A 161 10.77 -6.98 4.10
CA LEU A 161 9.49 -6.76 3.41
C LEU A 161 8.61 -8.02 3.39
N SER A 162 9.22 -9.20 3.27
CA SER A 162 8.52 -10.48 3.09
C SER A 162 8.21 -11.20 4.40
N SER A 163 8.80 -10.77 5.52
CA SER A 163 8.62 -11.43 6.81
C SER A 163 7.18 -11.31 7.30
N PRO A 164 6.46 -12.43 7.50
CA PRO A 164 5.21 -12.39 8.23
C PRO A 164 5.48 -11.93 9.68
N ALA A 165 4.51 -11.26 10.30
CA ALA A 165 4.65 -10.76 11.66
C ALA A 165 5.17 -11.87 12.60
N GLY A 166 6.09 -11.48 13.48
CA GLY A 166 6.68 -12.35 14.49
C GLY A 166 5.61 -13.20 15.19
N SER A 167 5.91 -14.51 15.28
CA SER A 167 5.18 -15.47 16.09
C SER A 167 5.15 -15.09 17.57
#